data_AF-A0AAP8GXF7-F1
#
_entry.id   AF-A0AAP8GXF7-F1
#
_cell.length_a   1.000
_cell.length_b   1.000
_cell.length_c   1.000
_cell.angle_alpha   90.00
_cell.angle_beta   90.00
_cell.angle_gamma   90.00
#
_symmetry.space_group_name_H-M   'P 1'
#
loop_
_entity.id
_entity.type
_entity.pdbx_description
1 polymer ?
#
loop_
_entity_poly.entity_id
_entity_poly.type
_entity_poly.pdbx_seq_one_letter_code
_entity_poly.pdbx_strand_id
1 'polypeptide(L)'
;MKKHIIDISKWNDSINWDVLAPQVSLAICRVQYGSDTVDGLYKQHVAQLEKRGIPHAAYAYGCYVSVNDAIVEANGFMKRTNSNAEFLVLDCEDDTLKSCGPDNLAAASQAFIDTCKAAGWKVGFYVSHHMYNQYGLNKVKADFLWIPRYGSNKPAYACDLWQYADGETGGWLDGVGKVDLNVLNGDKPLSWFIGGNELNPINPIDPIQPIQKEGIGHATSKYDDGYGVNLYENPADPIFAGRITQKIPYLIQKGYWGGGEKDMICLGNEKQWAYLKHFDVKWFYAHSKYPVGWGIAVHSEPECINHVGNIDGSTPYRIWGRVGDAIDIGGNRWIREEHVTIK
;
A
#
# COMPACT_ATOMS: atom_id res chain seq x y z
N MET A 1 -0.73 18.37 18.29
CA MET A 1 0.46 17.64 18.79
C MET A 1 1.39 17.37 17.61
N LYS A 2 2.70 17.39 17.82
CA LYS A 2 3.66 16.97 16.78
C LYS A 2 3.47 15.48 16.53
N LYS A 3 3.40 15.07 15.26
CA LYS A 3 3.36 13.66 14.88
C LYS A 3 4.75 13.17 14.50
N HIS A 4 5.01 11.90 14.74
CA HIS A 4 6.31 11.25 14.60
C HIS A 4 6.22 10.07 13.63
N ILE A 5 7.32 9.82 12.91
CA ILE A 5 7.54 8.57 12.21
C ILE A 5 8.27 7.65 13.20
N ILE A 6 7.75 6.45 13.41
CA ILE A 6 8.34 5.48 14.33
C ILE A 6 8.64 4.19 13.60
N ASP A 7 9.54 3.39 14.15
CA ASP A 7 9.68 1.99 13.80
C ASP A 7 9.58 1.11 15.04
N ILE A 8 8.91 -0.03 14.89
CA ILE A 8 8.49 -0.90 16.01
C ILE A 8 8.65 -2.37 15.66
N SER A 9 8.80 -3.21 16.69
CA SER A 9 8.95 -4.66 16.55
C SER A 9 8.40 -5.39 17.78
N LYS A 10 8.61 -6.71 17.90
CA LYS A 10 8.26 -7.49 19.11
C LYS A 10 8.77 -6.89 20.43
N TRP A 11 9.77 -6.01 20.39
CA TRP A 11 10.30 -5.34 21.59
C TRP A 11 9.39 -4.21 22.10
N ASN A 12 8.39 -3.79 21.33
CA ASN A 12 7.34 -2.86 21.75
C ASN A 12 6.06 -3.65 22.06
N ASP A 13 6.10 -4.46 23.12
CA ASP A 13 5.08 -5.47 23.44
C ASP A 13 3.90 -4.98 24.29
N SER A 14 4.01 -3.79 24.88
CA SER A 14 2.99 -3.21 25.77
C SER A 14 2.59 -1.80 25.34
N ILE A 15 1.94 -1.69 24.17
CA ILE A 15 1.49 -0.40 23.61
C ILE A 15 0.07 -0.05 24.03
N ASN A 16 -0.10 1.11 24.67
CA ASN A 16 -1.38 1.80 24.77
C ASN A 16 -1.65 2.61 23.49
N TRP A 17 -2.34 1.99 22.54
CA TRP A 17 -2.57 2.54 21.21
C TRP A 17 -3.43 3.80 21.19
N ASP A 18 -4.34 4.00 22.14
CA ASP A 18 -5.19 5.19 22.18
C ASP A 18 -4.42 6.44 22.62
N VAL A 19 -3.34 6.24 23.39
CA VAL A 19 -2.39 7.30 23.77
C VAL A 19 -1.35 7.53 22.68
N LEU A 20 -0.83 6.45 22.06
CA LEU A 20 0.20 6.55 21.04
C LEU A 20 -0.33 7.14 19.72
N ALA A 21 -1.48 6.68 19.25
CA ALA A 21 -1.96 6.96 17.89
C ALA A 21 -2.01 8.44 17.48
N PRO A 22 -2.48 9.37 18.33
CA PRO A 22 -2.49 10.80 18.00
C PRO A 22 -1.09 11.41 17.73
N GLN A 23 -0.03 10.73 18.18
CA GLN A 23 1.37 11.15 18.09
C GLN A 23 2.10 10.56 16.88
N VAL A 24 1.47 9.67 16.10
CA VAL A 24 2.13 8.94 15.02
C VAL A 24 1.60 9.36 13.64
N SER A 25 2.51 9.63 12.72
CA SER A 25 2.20 9.91 11.31
C SER A 25 2.46 8.73 10.38
N LEU A 26 3.34 7.81 10.79
CA LEU A 26 3.72 6.58 10.07
C LEU A 26 4.42 5.63 11.05
N ALA A 27 4.14 4.33 10.97
CA ALA A 27 4.88 3.30 11.70
C ALA A 27 5.49 2.26 10.76
N ILE A 28 6.80 2.01 10.86
CA ILE A 28 7.51 0.98 10.09
C ILE A 28 7.70 -0.26 10.99
N CYS A 29 7.00 -1.36 10.69
CA CYS A 29 6.90 -2.50 11.58
C CYS A 29 7.79 -3.66 11.12
N ARG A 30 8.55 -4.27 12.04
CA ARG A 30 9.37 -5.44 11.69
C ARG A 30 8.49 -6.62 11.35
N VAL A 31 8.81 -7.31 10.26
CA VAL A 31 8.14 -8.55 9.85
C VAL A 31 8.96 -9.78 10.24
N GLN A 32 10.28 -9.68 10.14
CA GLN A 32 11.18 -10.81 10.37
C GLN A 32 12.59 -10.39 10.78
N TYR A 33 13.30 -11.36 11.37
CA TYR A 33 14.75 -11.37 11.55
C TYR A 33 15.29 -12.60 10.83
N GLY A 34 15.91 -12.38 9.67
CA GLY A 34 16.25 -13.43 8.73
C GLY A 34 15.04 -14.22 8.23
N SER A 35 15.32 -15.31 7.53
CA SER A 35 14.28 -16.25 7.06
C SER A 35 13.60 -17.02 8.20
N ASP A 36 14.30 -17.30 9.30
CA ASP A 36 13.86 -18.25 10.33
C ASP A 36 12.96 -17.63 11.41
N THR A 37 13.03 -16.33 11.66
CA THR A 37 12.31 -15.69 12.76
C THR A 37 11.27 -14.71 12.25
N VAL A 38 9.98 -15.05 12.42
CA VAL A 38 8.88 -14.11 12.22
C VAL A 38 8.73 -13.22 13.45
N ASP A 39 8.52 -11.92 13.26
CA ASP A 39 8.19 -11.03 14.36
C ASP A 39 6.75 -11.31 14.85
N GLY A 40 6.64 -11.80 16.09
CA GLY A 40 5.38 -12.28 16.65
C GLY A 40 4.32 -11.20 16.85
N LEU A 41 4.71 -9.91 16.90
CA LEU A 41 3.77 -8.80 17.13
C LEU A 41 3.40 -8.03 15.86
N TYR A 42 4.08 -8.27 14.74
CA TYR A 42 3.85 -7.58 13.47
C TYR A 42 2.35 -7.44 13.12
N LYS A 43 1.63 -8.56 13.10
CA LYS A 43 0.19 -8.58 12.73
C LYS A 43 -0.68 -7.79 13.72
N GLN A 44 -0.35 -7.84 15.01
CA GLN A 44 -1.09 -7.12 16.04
C GLN A 44 -0.84 -5.62 15.93
N HIS A 45 0.40 -5.21 15.73
CA HIS A 45 0.77 -3.81 15.50
C HIS A 45 0.05 -3.23 14.29
N VAL A 46 0.13 -3.92 13.14
CA VAL A 46 -0.54 -3.50 11.90
C VAL A 46 -2.05 -3.37 12.10
N ALA A 47 -2.70 -4.34 12.73
CA ALA A 47 -4.15 -4.28 12.98
C ALA A 47 -4.56 -3.06 13.84
N GLN A 48 -3.73 -2.68 14.81
CA GLN A 48 -4.01 -1.52 15.67
C GLN A 48 -3.76 -0.18 14.98
N LEU A 49 -2.79 -0.14 14.07
CA LEU A 49 -2.49 1.01 13.21
C LEU A 49 -3.63 1.23 12.20
N GLU A 50 -4.04 0.18 11.49
CA GLU A 50 -5.15 0.22 10.51
C GLU A 50 -6.47 0.62 11.18
N LYS A 51 -6.78 0.06 12.36
CA LYS A 51 -7.96 0.45 13.15
C LYS A 51 -8.02 1.96 13.44
N ARG A 52 -6.88 2.64 13.47
CA ARG A 52 -6.76 4.08 13.81
C ARG A 52 -6.38 4.94 12.61
N GLY A 53 -6.40 4.38 11.40
CA GLY A 53 -6.08 5.09 10.17
C GLY A 53 -4.64 5.61 10.12
N ILE A 54 -3.71 4.95 10.81
CA ILE A 54 -2.28 5.29 10.76
C ILE A 54 -1.65 4.46 9.63
N PRO A 55 -1.01 5.11 8.63
CA PRO A 55 -0.31 4.37 7.59
C PRO A 55 0.86 3.59 8.19
N HIS A 56 1.12 2.41 7.64
CA HIS A 56 2.17 1.53 8.12
C HIS A 56 3.04 1.05 6.97
N ALA A 57 4.29 0.74 7.28
CA ALA A 57 5.24 0.13 6.36
C ALA A 57 5.88 -1.08 7.05
N ALA A 58 6.68 -1.85 6.30
CA ALA A 58 7.28 -3.06 6.81
C ALA A 58 8.80 -3.06 6.62
N TYR A 59 9.54 -3.63 7.58
CA TYR A 59 10.96 -3.89 7.41
C TYR A 59 11.33 -5.35 7.75
N ALA A 60 12.40 -5.82 7.12
CA ALA A 60 13.03 -7.10 7.43
C ALA A 60 14.48 -6.85 7.83
N TYR A 61 14.86 -7.35 9.01
CA TYR A 61 16.25 -7.41 9.42
C TYR A 61 16.92 -8.53 8.62
N GLY A 62 17.87 -8.16 7.76
CA GLY A 62 18.55 -9.07 6.85
C GLY A 62 19.49 -10.03 7.56
N CYS A 63 19.34 -11.34 7.34
CA CYS A 63 20.31 -12.35 7.81
C CYS A 63 20.70 -13.34 6.72
N TYR A 64 20.58 -12.94 5.45
CA TYR A 64 20.95 -13.76 4.33
C TYR A 64 22.44 -14.07 4.30
N VAL A 65 22.80 -15.29 3.89
CA VAL A 65 24.20 -15.75 3.85
C VAL A 65 24.81 -15.68 2.45
N SER A 66 24.01 -15.35 1.43
CA SER A 66 24.43 -15.23 0.03
C SER A 66 23.43 -14.42 -0.80
N VAL A 67 23.79 -14.08 -2.04
CA VAL A 67 22.89 -13.42 -3.00
C VAL A 67 21.61 -14.23 -3.24
N ASN A 68 21.72 -15.54 -3.44
CA ASN A 68 20.55 -16.41 -3.65
C ASN A 68 19.67 -16.49 -2.41
N ASP A 69 20.27 -16.53 -1.24
CA ASP A 69 19.55 -16.57 0.03
C ASP A 69 18.82 -15.24 0.29
N ALA A 70 19.41 -14.11 -0.10
CA ALA A 70 18.76 -12.81 -0.03
C ALA A 70 17.47 -12.74 -0.87
N ILE A 71 17.45 -13.40 -2.04
CA ILE A 71 16.25 -13.53 -2.87
C ILE A 71 15.18 -14.40 -2.17
N VAL A 72 15.58 -15.52 -1.55
CA VAL A 72 14.67 -16.38 -0.79
C VAL A 72 14.07 -15.62 0.40
N GLU A 73 14.91 -14.89 1.12
CA GLU A 73 14.52 -14.10 2.28
C GLU A 73 13.57 -12.96 1.91
N ALA A 74 13.83 -12.25 0.80
CA ALA A 74 12.93 -11.22 0.25
C ALA A 74 11.55 -11.77 -0.11
N ASN A 75 11.48 -12.95 -0.73
CA ASN A 75 10.21 -13.61 -1.03
C ASN A 75 9.46 -14.01 0.25
N GLY A 76 10.18 -14.54 1.24
CA GLY A 76 9.63 -14.86 2.55
C GLY A 76 9.06 -13.63 3.27
N PHE A 77 9.80 -12.53 3.22
CA PHE A 77 9.40 -11.23 3.76
C PHE A 77 8.12 -10.74 3.11
N MET A 78 8.07 -10.62 1.78
CA MET A 78 6.89 -10.16 1.05
C MET A 78 5.65 -11.01 1.32
N LYS A 79 5.81 -12.34 1.45
CA LYS A 79 4.70 -13.25 1.77
C LYS A 79 4.12 -13.02 3.18
N ARG A 80 4.93 -12.54 4.12
CA ARG A 80 4.53 -12.30 5.51
C ARG A 80 3.98 -10.88 5.72
N THR A 81 4.40 -9.93 4.90
CA THR A 81 3.98 -8.53 4.94
C THR A 81 2.50 -8.36 4.61
N ASN A 82 1.82 -7.49 5.35
CA ASN A 82 0.46 -7.05 5.04
C ASN A 82 0.46 -6.25 3.72
N SER A 83 -0.48 -6.55 2.83
CA SER A 83 -0.63 -5.90 1.52
C SER A 83 -0.89 -4.39 1.58
N ASN A 84 -1.37 -3.88 2.71
CA ASN A 84 -1.61 -2.45 2.93
C ASN A 84 -0.34 -1.69 3.39
N ALA A 85 0.82 -2.35 3.48
CA ALA A 85 2.06 -1.64 3.77
C ALA A 85 2.35 -0.59 2.68
N GLU A 86 2.83 0.59 3.05
CA GLU A 86 3.08 1.68 2.10
C GLU A 86 4.39 1.50 1.32
N PHE A 87 5.35 0.80 1.93
CA PHE A 87 6.64 0.45 1.37
C PHE A 87 7.30 -0.65 2.21
N LEU A 88 8.35 -1.24 1.63
CA LEU A 88 9.20 -2.23 2.29
C LEU A 88 10.59 -1.65 2.58
N VAL A 89 11.28 -2.16 3.58
CA VAL A 89 12.66 -1.80 3.90
C VAL A 89 13.49 -3.05 4.11
N LEU A 90 14.63 -3.13 3.44
CA LEU A 90 15.72 -3.99 3.86
C LEU A 90 16.52 -3.27 4.95
N ASP A 91 16.66 -3.91 6.09
CA ASP A 91 17.52 -3.48 7.19
C ASP A 91 18.82 -4.29 7.19
N CYS A 92 19.95 -3.60 6.92
CA CYS A 92 21.27 -4.19 6.78
C CYS A 92 22.23 -3.61 7.82
N GLU A 93 22.61 -4.46 8.79
CA GLU A 93 23.45 -4.08 9.92
C GLU A 93 24.53 -5.12 10.22
N ASP A 94 25.09 -5.08 11.43
CA ASP A 94 26.20 -5.93 11.87
C ASP A 94 25.86 -7.43 11.79
N ASP A 95 24.64 -7.88 12.12
CA ASP A 95 24.28 -9.30 11.98
C ASP A 95 24.09 -9.71 10.50
N THR A 96 23.69 -8.77 9.62
CA THR A 96 23.68 -8.98 8.16
C THR A 96 25.10 -9.16 7.64
N LEU A 97 26.03 -8.31 8.07
CA LEU A 97 27.46 -8.45 7.75
C LEU A 97 28.02 -9.78 8.29
N LYS A 98 27.66 -10.16 9.51
CA LYS A 98 28.11 -11.40 10.15
C LYS A 98 27.61 -12.65 9.43
N SER A 99 26.38 -12.62 8.90
CA SER A 99 25.77 -13.73 8.17
C SER A 99 26.25 -13.83 6.72
N CYS A 100 26.24 -12.72 5.98
CA CYS A 100 26.60 -12.70 4.55
C CYS A 100 28.12 -12.64 4.29
N GLY A 101 28.88 -12.09 5.23
CA GLY A 101 30.28 -11.71 5.02
C GLY A 101 30.46 -10.45 4.15
N PRO A 102 31.66 -9.85 4.17
CA PRO A 102 31.91 -8.53 3.58
C PRO A 102 31.92 -8.52 2.04
N ASP A 103 32.29 -9.63 1.39
CA ASP A 103 32.59 -9.66 -0.05
C ASP A 103 31.32 -9.58 -0.91
N ASN A 104 30.20 -10.14 -0.43
CA ASN A 104 28.95 -10.24 -1.17
C ASN A 104 27.84 -9.33 -0.61
N LEU A 105 28.08 -8.60 0.48
CA LEU A 105 27.05 -7.91 1.22
C LEU A 105 26.22 -6.97 0.33
N ALA A 106 26.86 -6.05 -0.39
CA ALA A 106 26.15 -5.13 -1.29
C ALA A 106 25.39 -5.83 -2.43
N ALA A 107 25.97 -6.89 -3.01
CA ALA A 107 25.31 -7.65 -4.07
C ALA A 107 24.07 -8.39 -3.55
N ALA A 108 24.16 -8.95 -2.33
CA ALA A 108 23.05 -9.63 -1.68
C ALA A 108 21.96 -8.64 -1.24
N SER A 109 22.34 -7.49 -0.66
CA SER A 109 21.39 -6.42 -0.34
C SER A 109 20.67 -5.90 -1.59
N GLN A 110 21.39 -5.70 -2.70
CA GLN A 110 20.79 -5.29 -3.96
C GLN A 110 19.81 -6.34 -4.49
N ALA A 111 20.17 -7.63 -4.45
CA ALA A 111 19.29 -8.70 -4.91
C ALA A 111 18.00 -8.81 -4.07
N PHE A 112 18.08 -8.60 -2.75
CA PHE A 112 16.89 -8.51 -1.89
C PHE A 112 15.98 -7.37 -2.34
N ILE A 113 16.55 -6.17 -2.50
CA ILE A 113 15.81 -4.96 -2.88
C ILE A 113 15.19 -5.12 -4.26
N ASP A 114 15.96 -5.58 -5.24
CA ASP A 114 15.48 -5.80 -6.62
C ASP A 114 14.36 -6.84 -6.67
N THR A 115 14.44 -7.89 -5.84
CA THR A 115 13.37 -8.89 -5.72
C THR A 115 12.07 -8.26 -5.24
N CYS A 116 12.13 -7.42 -4.20
CA CYS A 116 10.97 -6.70 -3.71
C CYS A 116 10.42 -5.69 -4.74
N LYS A 117 11.30 -4.95 -5.42
CA LYS A 117 10.92 -3.98 -6.47
C LYS A 117 10.29 -4.66 -7.69
N ALA A 118 10.80 -5.82 -8.09
CA ALA A 118 10.24 -6.61 -9.19
C ALA A 118 8.81 -7.09 -8.90
N ALA A 119 8.43 -7.22 -7.63
CA ALA A 119 7.06 -7.50 -7.20
C ALA A 119 6.16 -6.25 -7.10
N GLY A 120 6.68 -5.07 -7.46
CA GLY A 120 5.92 -3.80 -7.50
C GLY A 120 6.01 -2.97 -6.23
N TRP A 121 6.83 -3.36 -5.25
CA TRP A 121 7.00 -2.58 -4.03
C TRP A 121 7.90 -1.36 -4.24
N LYS A 122 7.55 -0.27 -3.57
CA LYS A 122 8.51 0.78 -3.20
C LYS A 122 9.41 0.22 -2.09
N VAL A 123 10.72 0.32 -2.25
CA VAL A 123 11.68 -0.30 -1.34
C VAL A 123 12.73 0.69 -0.86
N GLY A 124 12.88 0.80 0.45
CA GLY A 124 13.95 1.54 1.11
C GLY A 124 15.11 0.65 1.53
N PHE A 125 16.25 1.28 1.75
CA PHE A 125 17.42 0.64 2.32
C PHE A 125 17.78 1.31 3.65
N TYR A 126 17.60 0.58 4.75
CA TYR A 126 18.21 0.93 6.04
C TYR A 126 19.61 0.33 6.10
N VAL A 127 20.58 1.15 6.45
CA VAL A 127 21.98 0.71 6.58
C VAL A 127 22.65 1.42 7.74
N SER A 128 23.30 0.65 8.63
CA SER A 128 24.02 1.21 9.77
C SER A 128 25.04 2.25 9.31
N HIS A 129 25.09 3.39 10.00
CA HIS A 129 25.89 4.55 9.57
C HIS A 129 27.38 4.24 9.39
N HIS A 130 27.96 3.42 10.27
CA HIS A 130 29.37 3.04 10.18
C HIS A 130 29.69 2.15 8.97
N MET A 131 28.70 1.44 8.43
CA MET A 131 28.88 0.51 7.31
C MET A 131 28.66 1.15 5.94
N TYR A 132 28.00 2.31 5.84
CA TYR A 132 27.53 2.85 4.55
C TYR A 132 28.61 2.98 3.46
N ASN A 133 29.79 3.52 3.80
CA ASN A 133 30.91 3.65 2.86
C ASN A 133 31.83 2.41 2.80
N GLN A 134 31.44 1.33 3.48
CA GLN A 134 32.14 0.06 3.51
C GLN A 134 31.38 -0.97 2.68
N TYR A 135 32.05 -2.07 2.34
CA TYR A 135 31.43 -3.26 1.70
C TYR A 135 30.64 -2.99 0.41
N GLY A 136 30.83 -1.82 -0.22
CA GLY A 136 30.09 -1.37 -1.39
C GLY A 136 28.64 -0.94 -1.11
N LEU A 137 28.21 -0.80 0.15
CA LEU A 137 26.80 -0.51 0.49
C LEU A 137 26.30 0.83 -0.04
N ASN A 138 27.18 1.82 -0.18
CA ASN A 138 26.86 3.11 -0.82
C ASN A 138 26.53 3.02 -2.32
N LYS A 139 26.71 1.85 -2.95
CA LYS A 139 26.33 1.58 -4.35
C LYS A 139 24.97 0.87 -4.46
N VAL A 140 24.41 0.40 -3.35
CA VAL A 140 23.09 -0.24 -3.34
C VAL A 140 22.03 0.80 -3.68
N LYS A 141 21.19 0.48 -4.65
CA LYS A 141 20.15 1.34 -5.20
C LYS A 141 18.79 0.92 -4.65
N ALA A 142 18.18 1.81 -3.90
CA ALA A 142 16.81 1.72 -3.40
C ALA A 142 16.01 2.96 -3.82
N ASP A 143 14.70 2.97 -3.58
CA ASP A 143 13.86 4.15 -3.85
C ASP A 143 14.11 5.27 -2.85
N PHE A 144 14.51 4.91 -1.64
CA PHE A 144 14.95 5.84 -0.61
C PHE A 144 15.99 5.23 0.32
N LEU A 145 16.81 6.09 0.93
CA LEU A 145 17.83 5.70 1.89
C LEU A 145 17.42 6.10 3.31
N TRP A 146 17.53 5.17 4.25
CA TRP A 146 17.26 5.37 5.66
C TRP A 146 18.55 5.12 6.46
N ILE A 147 19.00 6.10 7.24
CA ILE A 147 20.26 5.98 7.99
C ILE A 147 20.01 6.32 9.46
N PRO A 148 20.44 5.45 10.40
CA PRO A 148 20.45 5.78 11.81
C PRO A 148 21.63 6.67 12.16
N ARG A 149 21.41 7.72 12.95
CA ARG A 149 22.49 8.47 13.59
C ARG A 149 21.96 9.14 14.84
N TYR A 150 22.39 8.65 16.00
CA TYR A 150 21.84 9.09 17.27
C TYR A 150 22.62 10.26 17.87
N GLY A 151 21.92 11.08 18.65
CA GLY A 151 22.48 12.25 19.32
C GLY A 151 22.36 13.54 18.51
N SER A 152 23.24 14.50 18.75
CA SER A 152 23.13 15.87 18.20
C SER A 152 23.52 16.01 16.73
N ASN A 153 24.13 14.97 16.12
CA ASN A 153 24.68 15.05 14.78
C ASN A 153 23.77 14.35 13.77
N LYS A 154 23.45 15.05 12.68
CA LYS A 154 22.82 14.46 11.49
C LYS A 154 23.70 13.37 10.87
N PRO A 155 23.12 12.45 10.07
CA PRO A 155 23.91 11.52 9.27
C PRO A 155 24.90 12.28 8.39
N ALA A 156 26.14 11.82 8.34
CA ALA A 156 27.17 12.37 7.46
C ALA A 156 26.87 12.19 5.96
N TYR A 157 25.85 11.38 5.63
CA TYR A 157 25.47 11.03 4.28
C TYR A 157 24.05 11.49 4.02
N ALA A 158 23.79 12.01 2.82
CA ALA A 158 22.43 12.37 2.42
C ALA A 158 21.54 11.12 2.47
N CYS A 159 20.39 11.22 3.13
CA CYS A 159 19.41 10.16 3.26
C CYS A 159 18.01 10.77 3.27
N ASP A 160 16.99 10.01 2.90
CA ASP A 160 15.62 10.50 2.84
C ASP A 160 14.89 10.37 4.18
N LEU A 161 15.27 9.35 4.97
CA LEU A 161 14.78 9.12 6.32
C LEU A 161 15.96 9.01 7.29
N TRP A 162 15.84 9.63 8.45
CA TRP A 162 16.85 9.61 9.50
C TRP A 162 16.25 9.09 10.80
N GLN A 163 16.74 7.95 11.29
CA GLN A 163 16.46 7.49 12.66
C GLN A 163 17.39 8.27 13.60
N TYR A 164 16.83 9.26 14.29
CA TYR A 164 17.62 10.24 15.05
C TYR A 164 17.71 9.90 16.53
N ALA A 165 16.85 9.03 17.03
CA ALA A 165 16.89 8.52 18.39
C ALA A 165 16.34 7.10 18.43
N ASP A 166 16.89 6.31 19.32
CA ASP A 166 16.40 5.00 19.73
C ASP A 166 15.97 5.06 21.20
N GLY A 167 15.52 3.93 21.74
CA GLY A 167 15.16 3.79 23.15
C GLY A 167 16.25 4.19 24.17
N GLU A 168 17.53 4.08 23.82
CA GLU A 168 18.65 4.37 24.72
C GLU A 168 19.18 5.80 24.59
N THR A 169 18.93 6.45 23.46
CA THR A 169 19.44 7.79 23.12
C THR A 169 18.37 8.88 23.19
N GLY A 170 17.18 8.55 23.70
CA GLY A 170 16.14 9.51 24.06
C GLY A 170 14.82 9.38 23.29
N GLY A 171 14.65 8.32 22.51
CA GLY A 171 13.41 7.97 21.83
C GLY A 171 12.33 7.56 22.81
N TRP A 172 11.30 8.40 22.96
CA TRP A 172 10.20 8.20 23.90
C TRP A 172 8.91 8.87 23.39
N LEU A 173 7.77 8.17 23.42
CA LEU A 173 6.42 8.70 23.17
C LEU A 173 5.43 8.11 24.17
N ASP A 174 4.48 8.92 24.66
CA ASP A 174 3.50 8.42 25.61
C ASP A 174 2.73 7.21 25.05
N GLY A 175 2.61 6.16 25.85
CA GLY A 175 1.88 4.93 25.52
C GLY A 175 2.71 3.77 24.98
N VAL A 176 4.00 3.92 24.60
CA VAL A 176 4.78 2.81 23.98
C VAL A 176 6.03 2.33 24.72
N GLY A 177 6.47 2.99 25.78
CA GLY A 177 7.87 2.90 26.20
C GLY A 177 8.86 3.52 25.20
N LYS A 178 10.13 3.29 25.49
CA LYS A 178 11.24 3.48 24.56
C LYS A 178 10.84 3.09 23.12
N VAL A 179 11.09 3.98 22.17
CA VAL A 179 10.68 3.79 20.76
C VAL A 179 11.64 4.51 19.82
N ASP A 180 11.86 3.92 18.67
CA ASP A 180 12.75 4.49 17.66
C ASP A 180 12.03 5.61 16.90
N LEU A 181 12.70 6.75 16.79
CA LEU A 181 12.15 7.98 16.24
C LEU A 181 12.85 8.38 14.96
N ASN A 182 12.03 8.70 13.96
CA ASN A 182 12.47 9.01 12.62
C ASN A 182 11.98 10.38 12.17
N VAL A 183 12.76 11.00 11.29
CA VAL A 183 12.42 12.27 10.63
C VAL A 183 12.82 12.22 9.16
N LEU A 184 12.02 12.87 8.32
CA LEU A 184 12.39 13.09 6.92
C LEU A 184 13.66 13.96 6.85
N ASN A 185 14.63 13.54 6.05
CA ASN A 185 15.94 14.19 5.95
C ASN A 185 16.40 14.41 4.49
N GLY A 186 15.46 14.46 3.54
CA GLY A 186 15.71 14.76 2.14
C GLY A 186 14.53 15.47 1.49
N ASP A 187 14.51 15.52 0.16
CA ASP A 187 13.49 16.24 -0.61
C ASP A 187 12.15 15.49 -0.72
N LYS A 188 12.11 14.23 -0.28
CA LYS A 188 10.91 13.39 -0.32
C LYS A 188 9.96 13.77 0.82
N PRO A 189 8.77 14.33 0.54
CA PRO A 189 7.79 14.64 1.58
C PRO A 189 7.16 13.36 2.13
N LEU A 190 6.52 13.44 3.30
CA LEU A 190 5.83 12.29 3.90
C LEU A 190 4.84 11.65 2.91
N SER A 191 4.12 12.45 2.13
CA SER A 191 3.15 11.99 1.12
C SER A 191 3.75 11.07 0.07
N TRP A 192 5.04 11.20 -0.24
CA TRP A 192 5.75 10.27 -1.14
C TRP A 192 5.92 8.89 -0.49
N PHE A 193 6.20 8.84 0.81
CA PHE A 193 6.37 7.61 1.56
C PHE A 193 5.06 6.88 1.72
N ILE A 194 4.08 7.54 2.34
CA ILE A 194 2.83 6.93 2.78
C ILE A 194 1.74 6.93 1.72
N GLY A 195 2.11 7.20 0.45
CA GLY A 195 1.19 7.22 -0.68
C GLY A 195 -0.12 7.88 -0.28
N GLY A 196 -0.03 9.11 0.24
CA GLY A 196 -1.07 9.64 1.10
C GLY A 196 -2.44 9.53 0.46
N ASN A 197 -3.41 9.16 1.30
CA ASN A 197 -4.82 9.53 1.22
C ASN A 197 -5.05 11.07 1.21
N GLU A 198 -4.15 11.82 0.54
CA GLU A 198 -4.27 13.16 0.02
C GLU A 198 -3.60 13.20 -1.38
N LEU A 199 -4.45 13.17 -2.41
CA LEU A 199 -4.26 13.84 -3.69
C LEU A 199 -3.07 13.41 -4.58
N ASN A 200 -3.08 12.18 -5.10
CA ASN A 200 -2.21 11.81 -6.22
C ASN A 200 -2.71 12.39 -7.56
N PRO A 201 -1.83 13.07 -8.33
CA PRO A 201 -1.80 12.88 -9.76
C PRO A 201 -1.30 11.45 -10.07
N ILE A 202 -2.01 10.81 -10.97
CA ILE A 202 -1.82 9.45 -11.49
C ILE A 202 -0.36 9.03 -11.71
N ASN A 203 -0.10 7.73 -11.59
CA ASN A 203 0.81 7.05 -12.52
C ASN A 203 0.16 5.89 -13.31
N PRO A 204 0.70 5.58 -14.50
CA PRO A 204 0.04 4.81 -15.55
C PRO A 204 0.14 3.31 -15.27
N ILE A 205 -0.87 2.54 -15.66
CA ILE A 205 -0.86 1.07 -15.59
C ILE A 205 0.32 0.55 -16.42
N ASP A 206 1.23 -0.15 -15.74
CA ASP A 206 2.28 -0.96 -16.36
C ASP A 206 1.65 -2.27 -16.89
N PRO A 207 1.88 -2.70 -18.15
CA PRO A 207 1.06 -3.71 -18.83
C PRO A 207 1.18 -5.17 -18.34
N ILE A 208 1.93 -5.44 -17.26
CA ILE A 208 2.19 -6.82 -16.82
C ILE A 208 2.14 -6.89 -15.28
N GLN A 209 0.97 -6.61 -14.72
CA GLN A 209 0.59 -7.01 -13.36
C GLN A 209 -0.65 -7.92 -13.47
N PRO A 210 -0.75 -9.03 -12.72
CA PRO A 210 -1.98 -9.83 -12.71
C PRO A 210 -3.15 -8.94 -12.29
N ILE A 211 -4.19 -8.93 -13.13
CA ILE A 211 -5.42 -8.12 -13.00
C ILE A 211 -5.87 -8.10 -11.53
N GLN A 212 -5.82 -6.93 -10.91
CA GLN A 212 -6.44 -6.68 -9.61
C GLN A 212 -7.94 -6.96 -9.77
N LYS A 213 -8.47 -7.96 -9.06
CA LYS A 213 -9.83 -8.48 -9.28
C LYS A 213 -10.96 -7.56 -8.82
N GLU A 214 -10.69 -6.41 -8.22
CA GLU A 214 -11.71 -5.61 -7.53
C GLU A 214 -11.93 -4.25 -8.19
N GLY A 215 -13.07 -4.11 -8.87
CA GLY A 215 -13.52 -2.88 -9.54
C GLY A 215 -14.81 -3.14 -10.34
N ILE A 216 -15.34 -2.10 -10.98
CA ILE A 216 -16.58 -2.13 -11.79
C ILE A 216 -16.36 -1.85 -13.28
N GLY A 217 -15.13 -1.51 -13.69
CA GLY A 217 -14.75 -1.29 -15.08
C GLY A 217 -13.40 -0.60 -15.22
N HIS A 218 -13.01 -0.27 -16.45
CA HIS A 218 -11.83 0.53 -16.75
C HIS A 218 -12.22 1.86 -17.40
N ALA A 219 -11.68 2.96 -16.90
CA ALA A 219 -11.81 4.28 -17.50
C ALA A 219 -10.52 4.69 -18.20
N THR A 220 -10.58 5.31 -19.37
CA THR A 220 -9.42 5.92 -20.03
C THR A 220 -9.75 7.37 -20.33
N SER A 221 -8.84 8.29 -19.99
CA SER A 221 -9.04 9.72 -20.28
C SER A 221 -9.30 9.93 -21.77
N LYS A 222 -10.28 10.77 -22.11
CA LYS A 222 -10.51 11.22 -23.50
C LYS A 222 -9.41 12.18 -23.98
N TYR A 223 -8.66 12.78 -23.06
CA TYR A 223 -7.62 13.75 -23.34
C TYR A 223 -6.26 13.10 -23.48
N ASP A 224 -5.36 13.74 -24.25
CA ASP A 224 -3.99 13.27 -24.46
C ASP A 224 -3.10 13.52 -23.23
N ASP A 225 -1.97 12.81 -23.18
CA ASP A 225 -0.99 12.95 -22.10
C ASP A 225 -0.59 14.42 -21.86
N GLY A 226 -0.60 14.83 -20.60
CA GLY A 226 -0.33 16.21 -20.18
C GLY A 226 -1.59 17.08 -20.02
N TYR A 227 -2.73 16.67 -20.56
CA TYR A 227 -4.02 17.33 -20.35
C TYR A 227 -4.76 16.68 -19.17
N GLY A 228 -5.05 17.48 -18.13
CA GLY A 228 -5.56 16.98 -16.85
C GLY A 228 -7.09 16.88 -16.77
N VAL A 229 -7.61 15.78 -16.22
CA VAL A 229 -8.97 15.68 -15.65
C VAL A 229 -8.90 16.01 -14.15
N ASN A 230 -9.80 16.84 -13.64
CA ASN A 230 -9.84 17.13 -12.20
C ASN A 230 -10.34 15.93 -11.40
N LEU A 231 -9.72 15.71 -10.25
CA LEU A 231 -10.17 14.82 -9.19
C LEU A 231 -10.86 15.62 -8.09
N TYR A 232 -11.75 14.95 -7.36
CA TYR A 232 -12.55 15.51 -6.28
C TYR A 232 -12.58 14.59 -5.06
N GLU A 233 -12.60 15.18 -3.86
CA GLU A 233 -12.56 14.44 -2.59
C GLU A 233 -13.82 13.61 -2.33
N ASN A 234 -14.97 14.04 -2.84
CA ASN A 234 -16.22 13.32 -2.72
C ASN A 234 -17.16 13.73 -3.86
N PRO A 235 -18.16 12.90 -4.21
CA PRO A 235 -18.99 13.14 -5.39
C PRO A 235 -20.28 13.93 -5.09
N ALA A 236 -20.67 14.08 -3.83
CA ALA A 236 -21.88 14.79 -3.43
C ALA A 236 -21.65 16.31 -3.30
N ASP A 237 -20.48 16.70 -2.80
CA ASP A 237 -19.98 18.07 -2.68
C ASP A 237 -18.53 18.16 -3.22
N PRO A 238 -18.35 18.27 -4.55
CA PRO A 238 -17.05 18.08 -5.19
C PRO A 238 -16.04 19.18 -4.87
N ILE A 239 -15.15 18.91 -3.91
CA ILE A 239 -13.98 19.74 -3.58
C ILE A 239 -12.78 19.26 -4.39
N PHE A 240 -12.09 20.17 -5.07
CA PHE A 240 -10.94 19.84 -5.91
C PHE A 240 -9.82 19.15 -5.11
N ALA A 241 -9.40 18.00 -5.62
CA ALA A 241 -8.48 17.06 -5.00
C ALA A 241 -7.24 16.76 -5.87
N GLY A 242 -7.03 17.49 -6.97
CA GLY A 242 -5.88 17.27 -7.85
C GLY A 242 -6.29 16.87 -9.26
N ARG A 243 -5.35 16.29 -10.01
CA ARG A 243 -5.53 16.08 -11.45
C ARG A 243 -4.93 14.80 -11.96
N ILE A 244 -5.54 14.33 -13.03
CA ILE A 244 -5.22 13.12 -13.75
C ILE A 244 -4.75 13.50 -15.16
N THR A 245 -3.45 13.46 -15.45
CA THR A 245 -2.81 13.89 -16.72
C THR A 245 -2.38 12.79 -17.69
N GLN A 246 -2.41 11.51 -17.33
CA GLN A 246 -1.97 10.41 -18.21
C GLN A 246 -3.16 9.71 -18.88
N LYS A 247 -2.99 9.28 -20.12
CA LYS A 247 -4.00 8.63 -20.97
C LYS A 247 -3.81 7.12 -20.99
N ILE A 248 -4.05 6.54 -19.83
CA ILE A 248 -3.95 5.11 -19.57
C ILE A 248 -5.27 4.59 -18.99
N PRO A 249 -5.53 3.28 -19.05
CA PRO A 249 -6.67 2.69 -18.36
C PRO A 249 -6.52 2.85 -16.84
N TYR A 250 -7.61 3.16 -16.16
CA TYR A 250 -7.74 3.25 -14.70
C TYR A 250 -8.80 2.27 -14.26
N LEU A 251 -8.55 1.54 -13.19
CA LEU A 251 -9.58 0.71 -12.57
C LEU A 251 -10.61 1.60 -11.88
N ILE A 252 -11.89 1.40 -12.20
CA ILE A 252 -13.00 2.09 -11.55
C ILE A 252 -13.37 1.30 -10.31
N GLN A 253 -13.19 1.92 -9.14
CA GLN A 253 -13.47 1.31 -7.84
C GLN A 253 -14.95 1.42 -7.48
N LYS A 254 -15.54 2.61 -7.66
CA LYS A 254 -16.93 2.93 -7.31
C LYS A 254 -17.53 3.91 -8.31
N GLY A 255 -18.87 3.93 -8.40
CA GLY A 255 -19.62 4.91 -9.17
C GLY A 255 -20.57 5.72 -8.28
N TYR A 256 -20.80 6.97 -8.66
CA TYR A 256 -21.81 7.85 -8.09
C TYR A 256 -22.70 8.37 -9.22
N TRP A 257 -24.00 8.12 -9.10
CA TRP A 257 -24.96 8.27 -10.19
C TRP A 257 -25.89 9.46 -9.94
N GLY A 258 -25.30 10.67 -9.96
CA GLY A 258 -26.03 11.93 -9.76
C GLY A 258 -26.88 12.38 -10.95
N GLY A 259 -26.78 11.68 -12.09
CA GLY A 259 -27.53 11.92 -13.31
C GLY A 259 -26.74 12.68 -14.37
N GLY A 260 -26.47 12.04 -15.50
CA GLY A 260 -25.90 12.64 -16.71
C GLY A 260 -24.53 13.26 -16.44
N GLU A 261 -24.42 14.58 -16.59
CA GLU A 261 -23.18 15.34 -16.39
C GLU A 261 -22.65 15.32 -14.94
N LYS A 262 -23.46 14.84 -13.98
CA LYS A 262 -23.12 14.69 -12.57
C LYS A 262 -22.63 13.29 -12.20
N ASP A 263 -22.62 12.35 -13.14
CA ASP A 263 -22.12 11.01 -12.87
C ASP A 263 -20.61 11.07 -12.65
N MET A 264 -20.15 10.43 -11.59
CA MET A 264 -18.75 10.41 -11.19
C MET A 264 -18.28 8.98 -10.95
N ILE A 265 -16.99 8.75 -11.20
CA ILE A 265 -16.30 7.49 -11.00
C ILE A 265 -15.12 7.70 -10.06
N CYS A 266 -14.91 6.75 -9.17
CA CYS A 266 -13.76 6.72 -8.28
C CYS A 266 -12.65 5.87 -8.90
N LEU A 267 -11.48 6.44 -9.12
CA LEU A 267 -10.36 5.81 -9.84
C LEU A 267 -9.23 5.30 -8.92
N GLY A 268 -9.47 5.32 -7.61
CA GLY A 268 -8.52 4.85 -6.60
C GLY A 268 -9.14 4.94 -5.20
N ASN A 269 -8.52 5.65 -4.25
CA ASN A 269 -9.08 5.80 -2.91
C ASN A 269 -10.36 6.65 -2.91
N GLU A 270 -11.10 6.68 -1.78
CA GLU A 270 -12.41 7.37 -1.67
C GLU A 270 -12.39 8.88 -1.93
N LYS A 271 -11.21 9.47 -2.18
CA LYS A 271 -11.00 10.89 -2.51
C LYS A 271 -10.54 11.14 -3.96
N GLN A 272 -10.71 10.16 -4.85
CA GLN A 272 -10.30 10.26 -6.25
C GLN A 272 -11.50 10.16 -7.21
N TRP A 273 -12.50 11.01 -6.98
CA TRP A 273 -13.69 11.08 -7.82
C TRP A 273 -13.44 11.94 -9.05
N ALA A 274 -13.84 11.47 -10.22
CA ALA A 274 -13.75 12.22 -11.47
C ALA A 274 -15.11 12.18 -12.18
N TYR A 275 -15.48 13.27 -12.86
CA TYR A 275 -16.69 13.25 -13.69
C TYR A 275 -16.54 12.27 -14.85
N LEU A 276 -17.50 11.35 -14.97
CA LEU A 276 -17.49 10.24 -15.92
C LEU A 276 -17.38 10.72 -17.38
N LYS A 277 -17.96 11.87 -17.70
CA LYS A 277 -17.96 12.45 -19.05
C LYS A 277 -16.58 12.61 -19.69
N HIS A 278 -15.53 12.74 -18.87
CA HIS A 278 -14.14 12.89 -19.29
C HIS A 278 -13.47 11.58 -19.72
N PHE A 279 -14.17 10.46 -19.63
CA PHE A 279 -13.60 9.13 -19.85
C PHE A 279 -14.33 8.34 -20.93
N ASP A 280 -13.56 7.55 -21.66
CA ASP A 280 -14.06 6.37 -22.37
C ASP A 280 -14.02 5.20 -21.40
N VAL A 281 -15.15 4.50 -21.23
CA VAL A 281 -15.27 3.47 -20.18
C VAL A 281 -15.64 2.12 -20.74
N LYS A 282 -14.88 1.10 -20.32
CA LYS A 282 -15.19 -0.31 -20.51
C LYS A 282 -15.68 -0.90 -19.19
N TRP A 283 -17.00 -0.96 -19.02
CA TRP A 283 -17.64 -1.54 -17.83
C TRP A 283 -17.43 -3.05 -17.76
N PHE A 284 -17.35 -3.56 -16.53
CA PHE A 284 -17.41 -4.99 -16.29
C PHE A 284 -18.85 -5.50 -16.30
N TYR A 285 -18.98 -6.74 -16.78
CA TYR A 285 -20.24 -7.43 -16.84
C TYR A 285 -20.17 -8.76 -16.13
N ALA A 286 -21.17 -9.03 -15.30
CA ALA A 286 -21.40 -10.29 -14.63
C ALA A 286 -22.19 -11.24 -15.54
N HIS A 287 -21.59 -12.39 -15.85
CA HIS A 287 -22.23 -13.47 -16.59
C HIS A 287 -22.57 -14.61 -15.62
N SER A 288 -23.81 -15.08 -15.63
CA SER A 288 -24.20 -16.25 -14.83
C SER A 288 -23.31 -17.46 -15.16
N LYS A 289 -22.87 -18.18 -14.12
CA LYS A 289 -22.24 -19.50 -14.26
C LYS A 289 -23.25 -20.61 -14.56
N TYR A 290 -24.54 -20.32 -14.42
CA TYR A 290 -25.63 -21.29 -14.58
C TYR A 290 -26.33 -21.13 -15.93
N PRO A 291 -26.92 -22.21 -16.49
CA PRO A 291 -27.73 -22.14 -17.69
C PRO A 291 -28.94 -21.22 -17.54
N VAL A 292 -29.46 -20.70 -18.66
CA VAL A 292 -30.71 -19.92 -18.72
C VAL A 292 -31.86 -20.71 -18.05
N GLY A 293 -32.67 -20.04 -17.23
CA GLY A 293 -33.71 -20.67 -16.41
C GLY A 293 -33.27 -21.11 -15.00
N TRP A 294 -31.97 -21.11 -14.68
CA TRP A 294 -31.48 -21.31 -13.32
C TRP A 294 -31.24 -19.97 -12.62
N GLY A 295 -31.95 -19.76 -11.52
CA GLY A 295 -32.00 -18.48 -10.82
C GLY A 295 -30.78 -18.22 -9.94
N ILE A 296 -30.25 -16.99 -9.98
CA ILE A 296 -29.36 -16.42 -8.97
C ILE A 296 -30.19 -15.50 -8.09
N ALA A 297 -30.11 -15.70 -6.77
CA ALA A 297 -30.81 -14.90 -5.78
C ALA A 297 -30.32 -13.45 -5.78
N VAL A 298 -31.27 -12.52 -5.83
CA VAL A 298 -31.07 -11.07 -5.76
C VAL A 298 -31.51 -10.56 -4.41
N HIS A 299 -30.75 -9.63 -3.85
CA HIS A 299 -30.95 -9.08 -2.51
C HIS A 299 -31.02 -7.55 -2.55
N SER A 300 -31.65 -6.93 -1.55
CA SER A 300 -31.77 -5.46 -1.44
C SER A 300 -30.54 -4.77 -0.86
N GLU A 301 -29.53 -5.52 -0.42
CA GLU A 301 -28.35 -4.96 0.22
C GLU A 301 -27.10 -5.84 -0.03
N PRO A 302 -25.89 -5.27 0.10
CA PRO A 302 -24.66 -5.97 -0.24
C PRO A 302 -24.38 -7.21 0.62
N GLU A 303 -24.82 -7.24 1.87
CA GLU A 303 -24.67 -8.40 2.75
C GLU A 303 -25.41 -9.65 2.22
N CYS A 304 -26.33 -9.43 1.27
CA CYS A 304 -27.15 -10.45 0.63
C CYS A 304 -27.92 -11.29 1.66
N ILE A 305 -28.74 -10.62 2.49
CA ILE A 305 -29.54 -11.24 3.55
C ILE A 305 -31.03 -11.27 3.15
N ASN A 306 -31.56 -10.14 2.69
CA ASN A 306 -32.96 -9.98 2.32
C ASN A 306 -33.15 -10.25 0.83
N HIS A 307 -33.69 -11.43 0.53
CA HIS A 307 -34.06 -11.83 -0.82
C HIS A 307 -35.19 -10.96 -1.39
N VAL A 308 -35.01 -10.46 -2.61
CA VAL A 308 -35.99 -9.61 -3.31
C VAL A 308 -36.35 -10.12 -4.72
N GLY A 309 -35.75 -11.22 -5.17
CA GLY A 309 -36.07 -11.81 -6.47
C GLY A 309 -34.94 -12.68 -7.03
N ASN A 310 -35.07 -13.07 -8.30
CA ASN A 310 -34.06 -13.87 -8.97
C ASN A 310 -33.76 -13.27 -10.36
N ILE A 311 -32.52 -13.44 -10.81
CA ILE A 311 -32.12 -13.26 -12.22
C ILE A 311 -31.68 -14.60 -12.79
N ASP A 312 -31.55 -14.72 -14.11
CA ASP A 312 -31.00 -15.91 -14.75
C ASP A 312 -29.82 -15.58 -15.67
N GLY A 313 -29.26 -16.59 -16.34
CA GLY A 313 -28.12 -16.41 -17.24
C GLY A 313 -28.45 -15.91 -18.65
N SER A 314 -29.67 -15.43 -18.91
CA SER A 314 -30.10 -15.02 -20.26
C SER A 314 -29.32 -13.85 -20.83
N THR A 315 -28.90 -12.91 -19.98
CA THR A 315 -28.10 -11.74 -20.38
C THR A 315 -27.05 -11.39 -19.33
N PRO A 316 -25.90 -10.83 -19.73
CA PRO A 316 -24.95 -10.27 -18.77
C PRO A 316 -25.49 -9.02 -18.10
N TYR A 317 -25.08 -8.80 -16.85
CA TYR A 317 -25.45 -7.63 -16.06
C TYR A 317 -24.26 -6.71 -15.87
N ARG A 318 -24.43 -5.42 -16.18
CA ARG A 318 -23.42 -4.41 -15.86
C ARG A 318 -23.24 -4.35 -14.34
N ILE A 319 -21.99 -4.26 -13.89
CA ILE A 319 -21.68 -4.04 -12.48
C ILE A 319 -21.72 -2.54 -12.18
N TRP A 320 -22.55 -2.14 -11.21
CA TRP A 320 -22.74 -0.76 -10.78
C TRP A 320 -22.05 -0.43 -9.46
N GLY A 321 -21.80 -1.46 -8.63
CA GLY A 321 -21.16 -1.38 -7.33
C GLY A 321 -20.67 -2.75 -6.89
N ARG A 322 -19.75 -2.77 -5.93
CA ARG A 322 -19.18 -4.00 -5.38
C ARG A 322 -18.76 -3.78 -3.93
N VAL A 323 -19.15 -4.70 -3.05
CA VAL A 323 -18.84 -4.65 -1.61
C VAL A 323 -18.62 -6.10 -1.15
N GLY A 324 -17.43 -6.40 -0.64
CA GLY A 324 -17.08 -7.77 -0.26
C GLY A 324 -17.22 -8.75 -1.45
N ASP A 325 -17.97 -9.83 -1.23
CA ASP A 325 -18.28 -10.87 -2.22
C ASP A 325 -19.57 -10.60 -3.01
N ALA A 326 -20.16 -9.40 -2.91
CA ALA A 326 -21.41 -9.04 -3.58
C ALA A 326 -21.23 -7.92 -4.61
N ILE A 327 -22.04 -7.98 -5.67
CA ILE A 327 -22.07 -6.99 -6.75
C ILE A 327 -23.47 -6.43 -6.96
N ASP A 328 -23.57 -5.12 -7.16
CA ASP A 328 -24.81 -4.45 -7.58
C ASP A 328 -24.96 -4.54 -9.09
N ILE A 329 -26.06 -5.14 -9.53
CA ILE A 329 -26.44 -5.26 -10.95
C ILE A 329 -27.39 -4.15 -11.40
N GLY A 330 -27.62 -3.15 -10.55
CA GLY A 330 -28.33 -1.91 -10.83
C GLY A 330 -29.64 -1.79 -10.05
N GLY A 331 -29.92 -0.57 -9.56
CA GLY A 331 -31.12 -0.30 -8.77
C GLY A 331 -31.05 -0.89 -7.35
N ASN A 332 -29.84 -0.97 -6.78
CA ASN A 332 -29.59 -1.55 -5.46
C ASN A 332 -30.03 -3.02 -5.39
N ARG A 333 -29.66 -3.78 -6.43
CA ARG A 333 -29.99 -5.20 -6.58
C ARG A 333 -28.68 -5.99 -6.51
N TRP A 334 -28.50 -6.74 -5.44
CA TRP A 334 -27.23 -7.37 -5.11
C TRP A 334 -27.25 -8.88 -5.34
N ILE A 335 -26.19 -9.40 -5.95
CA ILE A 335 -25.97 -10.85 -6.13
C ILE A 335 -24.58 -11.23 -5.62
N ARG A 336 -24.42 -12.46 -5.13
CA ARG A 336 -23.09 -12.98 -4.75
C ARG A 336 -22.26 -13.28 -5.98
N GLU A 337 -21.02 -12.83 -5.96
CA GLU A 337 -20.06 -12.96 -7.06
C GLU A 337 -19.69 -14.43 -7.34
N GLU A 338 -19.78 -15.30 -6.34
CA GLU A 338 -19.53 -16.74 -6.49
C GLU A 338 -20.40 -17.39 -7.59
N HIS A 339 -21.55 -16.81 -7.91
CA HIS A 339 -22.49 -17.29 -8.92
C HIS A 339 -22.21 -16.80 -10.34
N VAL A 340 -21.25 -15.90 -10.52
CA VAL A 340 -21.00 -15.24 -11.82
C VAL A 340 -19.51 -15.26 -12.22
N THR A 341 -19.28 -15.09 -13.52
CA THR A 341 -17.96 -14.78 -14.10
C THR A 341 -17.97 -13.34 -14.55
N ILE A 342 -17.00 -12.54 -14.09
CA ILE A 342 -16.84 -11.15 -14.47
C ILE A 342 -15.94 -11.05 -15.70
N LYS A 343 -16.35 -10.24 -16.68
CA LYS A 343 -15.61 -10.00 -17.93
C LYS A 343 -15.50 -8.51 -18.26
#